data_AF-K4BZL1-F1
#
_entry.id   AF-K4BZL1-F1
#
_cell.length_a   1.000
_cell.length_b   1.000
_cell.length_c   1.000
_cell.angle_alpha   90.00
_cell.angle_beta   90.00
_cell.angle_gamma   90.00
#
_symmetry.space_group_name_H-M   'P 1'
#
loop_
_entity.id
_entity.type
_entity.pdbx_description
1 polymer ?
#
loop_
_entity_poly.entity_id
_entity_poly.type
_entity_poly.pdbx_seq_one_letter_code
_entity_poly.pdbx_strand_id
1 'polypeptide(L)'
;MIGHTIAIHIKKQITRSISVLLMIYILTRTSISSAYPIFVPQAVLPDTAFEAVVRIPYDMQLKQVLANGKKGGLNIGAVLILPEGFELAPPDHISPEMKEKIGNLSFQSYRPNKTNILVGGPVPGKKYSEITFPILSPDPATKKDVHFLKYPIYVGGNRGRGQIYPDGLWYELI
;
A
#
# COMPACT_ATOMS: atom_id res chain seq x y z
N MET A 1 -48.47 25.80 -12.02
CA MET A 1 -47.39 25.04 -12.70
C MET A 1 -45.99 25.68 -12.59
N ILE A 2 -45.86 27.01 -12.62
CA ILE A 2 -44.56 27.71 -12.61
C ILE A 2 -43.81 27.53 -11.27
N GLY A 3 -44.49 27.69 -10.12
CA GLY A 3 -43.86 27.57 -8.80
C GLY A 3 -43.29 26.19 -8.48
N HIS A 4 -43.90 25.11 -8.98
CA HIS A 4 -43.41 23.74 -8.78
C HIS A 4 -42.11 23.50 -9.57
N THR A 5 -42.02 24.04 -10.79
CA THR A 5 -40.84 23.96 -11.65
C THR A 5 -39.67 24.75 -11.06
N ILE A 6 -39.94 25.93 -10.51
CA ILE A 6 -38.95 26.76 -9.81
C ILE A 6 -38.43 26.05 -8.55
N ALA A 7 -39.30 25.43 -7.76
CA ALA A 7 -38.91 24.69 -6.56
C ALA A 7 -38.00 23.48 -6.89
N ILE A 8 -38.30 22.75 -7.97
CA ILE A 8 -37.45 21.63 -8.45
C ILE A 8 -36.08 22.16 -8.90
N HIS A 9 -36.04 23.28 -9.63
CA HIS A 9 -34.81 23.88 -10.10
C HIS A 9 -33.91 24.35 -8.94
N ILE A 10 -34.50 25.04 -7.96
CA ILE A 10 -33.80 25.49 -6.75
C ILE A 10 -33.26 24.30 -5.96
N LYS A 11 -34.08 23.25 -5.74
CA LYS A 11 -33.65 22.04 -5.03
C LYS A 11 -32.48 21.36 -5.74
N LYS A 12 -32.54 21.24 -7.08
CA LYS A 12 -31.46 20.66 -7.89
C LYS A 12 -30.18 21.49 -7.81
N GLN A 13 -30.30 22.82 -7.82
CA GLN A 13 -29.14 23.72 -7.69
C GLN A 13 -28.50 23.60 -6.30
N ILE A 14 -29.31 23.56 -5.23
CA ILE A 14 -28.83 23.40 -3.85
C ILE A 14 -28.13 22.04 -3.68
N THR A 15 -28.74 20.94 -4.14
CA THR A 15 -28.12 19.61 -4.06
C THR A 15 -26.78 19.57 -4.80
N ARG A 16 -26.71 20.20 -5.98
CA ARG A 16 -25.46 20.27 -6.76
C ARG A 16 -24.39 21.10 -6.03
N SER A 17 -24.75 22.24 -5.44
CA SER A 17 -23.81 23.09 -4.69
C SER A 17 -23.29 22.40 -3.43
N ILE A 18 -24.15 21.67 -2.70
CA ILE A 18 -23.74 20.89 -1.52
C ILE A 18 -22.80 19.75 -1.93
N SER A 19 -23.10 19.03 -3.02
CA SER A 19 -22.24 17.96 -3.53
C SER A 19 -20.86 18.47 -3.95
N VAL A 20 -20.78 19.63 -4.60
CA VAL A 20 -19.50 20.25 -5.00
C VAL A 20 -18.70 20.71 -3.77
N LEU A 21 -19.35 21.37 -2.80
CA LEU A 21 -18.70 21.77 -1.55
C LEU A 21 -18.20 20.57 -0.75
N LEU A 22 -18.99 19.48 -0.70
CA LEU A 22 -18.60 18.24 -0.05
C LEU A 22 -17.41 17.58 -0.77
N MET A 23 -17.40 17.56 -2.11
CA MET A 23 -16.25 17.07 -2.88
C MET A 23 -14.98 17.90 -2.62
N ILE A 24 -15.08 19.24 -2.64
CA ILE A 24 -13.95 20.13 -2.33
C ILE A 24 -13.46 19.89 -0.90
N TYR A 25 -14.38 19.75 0.06
CA TYR A 25 -14.07 19.47 1.45
C TYR A 25 -13.37 18.10 1.62
N ILE A 26 -13.81 17.07 0.89
CA ILE A 26 -13.20 15.73 0.93
C ILE A 26 -11.81 15.74 0.26
N LEU A 27 -11.66 16.40 -0.89
CA LEU A 27 -10.37 16.57 -1.56
C LEU A 27 -9.36 17.34 -0.70
N THR A 28 -9.83 18.34 0.04
CA THR A 28 -8.98 19.14 0.93
C THR A 28 -8.74 18.48 2.29
N ARG A 29 -9.56 17.49 2.72
CA ARG A 29 -9.40 16.89 4.05
C ARG A 29 -8.33 15.84 4.17
N THR A 30 -8.06 14.96 3.20
CA THR A 30 -7.06 13.89 3.43
C THR A 30 -6.50 13.27 2.15
N SER A 31 -5.60 13.96 1.47
CA SER A 31 -4.40 13.28 0.94
C SER A 31 -3.32 13.36 2.01
N ILE A 32 -3.51 12.64 3.12
CA ILE A 32 -2.47 12.55 4.16
C ILE A 32 -1.36 11.67 3.59
N SER A 33 -0.42 12.29 2.89
CA SER A 33 0.85 11.64 2.57
C SER A 33 1.59 11.43 3.89
N SER A 34 1.89 10.17 4.21
CA SER A 34 2.65 9.80 5.41
C SER A 34 4.01 9.28 4.96
N ALA A 35 5.06 9.63 5.70
CA ALA A 35 6.38 9.08 5.45
C ALA A 35 6.41 7.61 5.87
N TYR A 36 6.80 6.73 4.95
CA TYR A 36 6.99 5.30 5.19
C TYR A 36 8.50 5.00 5.14
N PRO A 37 9.18 4.90 6.30
CA PRO A 37 10.59 4.60 6.30
C PRO A 37 10.82 3.14 5.89
N ILE A 38 11.87 2.94 5.10
CA ILE A 38 12.36 1.64 4.66
C ILE A 38 13.77 1.43 5.20
N PHE A 39 14.03 0.24 5.73
CA PHE A 39 15.33 -0.18 6.23
C PHE A 39 15.81 -1.35 5.39
N VAL A 40 16.99 -1.19 4.80
CA VAL A 40 17.69 -2.21 4.00
C VAL A 40 19.17 -2.20 4.38
N PRO A 41 19.90 -3.31 4.18
CA PRO A 41 21.34 -3.31 4.31
C PRO A 41 21.98 -2.27 3.39
N GLN A 42 23.11 -1.69 3.81
CA GLN A 42 23.85 -0.73 2.99
C GLN A 42 24.36 -1.36 1.69
N ALA A 43 24.74 -2.63 1.72
CA ALA A 43 25.18 -3.42 0.59
C ALA A 43 24.79 -4.89 0.81
N VAL A 44 24.62 -5.61 -0.30
CA VAL A 44 24.28 -7.03 -0.30
C VAL A 44 25.21 -7.75 -1.29
N LEU A 45 25.58 -8.99 -0.97
CA LEU A 45 26.32 -9.85 -1.87
C LEU A 45 25.40 -10.42 -2.96
N PRO A 46 25.95 -10.90 -4.10
CA PRO A 46 25.20 -11.70 -5.07
C PRO A 46 24.54 -12.93 -4.45
N ASP A 47 23.42 -13.37 -5.03
CA ASP A 47 22.69 -14.60 -4.65
C ASP A 47 22.44 -14.75 -3.14
N THR A 48 22.13 -13.64 -2.47
CA THR A 48 22.01 -13.59 -1.01
C THR A 48 20.64 -13.05 -0.64
N ALA A 49 19.96 -13.77 0.26
CA ALA A 49 18.69 -13.31 0.82
C ALA A 49 18.92 -12.25 1.91
N PHE A 50 18.15 -11.17 1.88
CA PHE A 50 18.20 -10.10 2.86
C PHE A 50 16.81 -9.53 3.18
N GLU A 51 16.73 -8.79 4.29
CA GLU A 51 15.50 -8.18 4.78
C GLU A 51 15.35 -6.74 4.27
N ALA A 52 14.20 -6.41 3.69
CA ALA A 52 13.76 -5.02 3.56
C ALA A 52 12.56 -4.76 4.46
N VAL A 53 12.73 -3.90 5.46
CA VAL A 53 11.71 -3.62 6.46
C VAL A 53 11.02 -2.30 6.14
N VAL A 54 9.73 -2.38 5.83
CA VAL A 54 8.88 -1.21 5.56
C VAL A 54 8.03 -0.93 6.80
N ARG A 55 8.18 0.25 7.40
CA ARG A 55 7.32 0.64 8.53
C ARG A 55 6.14 1.47 8.06
N ILE A 56 4.96 1.13 8.58
CA ILE A 56 3.71 1.85 8.30
C ILE A 56 3.19 2.40 9.63
N PRO A 57 3.83 3.46 10.16
CA PRO A 57 3.47 3.98 11.47
C PRO A 57 2.04 4.52 11.42
N TYR A 58 1.25 4.29 12.47
CA TYR A 58 -0.03 4.93 12.70
C TYR A 58 -0.42 4.86 14.18
N ASP A 59 -1.31 5.74 14.61
CA ASP A 59 -1.87 5.68 15.95
C ASP A 59 -2.87 4.52 16.06
N MET A 60 -2.49 3.49 16.81
CA MET A 60 -3.27 2.27 17.02
C MET A 60 -4.57 2.49 17.80
N GLN A 61 -4.75 3.65 18.45
CA GLN A 61 -6.01 4.01 19.09
C GLN A 61 -7.07 4.46 18.07
N LEU A 62 -6.63 4.92 16.88
CA LEU A 62 -7.53 5.36 15.82
C LEU A 62 -8.28 4.18 15.22
N LYS A 63 -9.56 4.40 14.97
CA LYS A 63 -10.46 3.46 14.30
C LYS A 63 -10.96 4.07 12.99
N GLN A 64 -11.12 3.24 11.98
CA GLN A 64 -11.72 3.61 10.70
C GLN A 64 -13.16 3.11 10.61
N VAL A 65 -13.93 3.70 9.70
CA VAL A 65 -15.26 3.18 9.33
C VAL A 65 -15.08 1.97 8.42
N LEU A 66 -15.58 0.82 8.84
CA LEU A 66 -15.61 -0.42 8.08
C LEU A 66 -16.79 -0.42 7.09
N ALA A 67 -16.75 -1.30 6.09
CA ALA A 67 -17.80 -1.42 5.06
C ALA A 67 -19.23 -1.65 5.61
N ASN A 68 -19.38 -2.09 6.86
CA ASN A 68 -20.67 -2.23 7.53
C ASN A 68 -21.09 -0.98 8.34
N GLY A 69 -20.41 0.14 8.17
CA GLY A 69 -20.63 1.40 8.89
C GLY A 69 -20.08 1.45 10.33
N LYS A 70 -19.61 0.33 10.90
CA LYS A 70 -19.08 0.29 12.27
C LYS A 70 -17.63 0.76 12.32
N LYS A 71 -17.20 1.28 13.47
CA LYS A 71 -15.79 1.63 13.71
C LYS A 71 -14.96 0.37 14.01
N GLY A 72 -13.85 0.20 13.31
CA GLY A 72 -12.94 -0.94 13.48
C GLY A 72 -11.47 -0.59 13.29
N GLY A 73 -10.60 -1.60 13.40
CA GLY A 73 -9.16 -1.44 13.22
C GLY A 73 -8.77 -1.13 11.77
N LEU A 74 -7.54 -0.63 11.59
CA LEU A 74 -6.95 -0.38 10.29
C LEU A 74 -6.19 -1.61 9.79
N ASN A 75 -6.28 -1.84 8.48
CA ASN A 75 -5.38 -2.75 7.78
C ASN A 75 -4.27 -1.94 7.12
N ILE A 76 -3.13 -2.57 6.90
CA ILE A 76 -2.00 -1.99 6.18
C ILE A 76 -1.62 -2.86 4.99
N GLY A 77 -0.92 -2.26 4.03
CA GLY A 77 -0.28 -2.96 2.92
C GLY A 77 0.85 -2.13 2.35
N ALA A 78 1.75 -2.77 1.63
CA ALA A 78 2.89 -2.12 0.99
C ALA A 78 3.15 -2.69 -0.39
N VAL A 79 3.71 -1.85 -1.25
CA VAL A 79 4.37 -2.23 -2.50
C VAL A 79 5.84 -1.87 -2.41
N LEU A 80 6.69 -2.79 -2.82
CA LEU A 80 8.13 -2.61 -2.89
C LEU A 80 8.57 -2.81 -4.35
N ILE A 81 9.19 -1.80 -4.92
CA ILE A 81 9.69 -1.81 -6.30
C ILE A 81 11.20 -1.92 -6.23
N LEU A 82 11.70 -3.05 -6.69
CA LEU A 82 13.11 -3.39 -6.69
C LEU A 82 13.71 -3.23 -8.09
N PRO A 83 15.04 -3.14 -8.20
CA PRO A 83 15.74 -3.21 -9.47
C PRO A 83 15.47 -4.53 -10.17
N GLU A 84 15.65 -4.55 -11.50
CA GLU A 84 15.52 -5.79 -12.27
C GLU A 84 16.51 -6.86 -11.77
N GLY A 85 16.07 -8.11 -11.80
CA GLY A 85 16.82 -9.27 -11.31
C GLY A 85 16.66 -9.59 -9.82
N PHE A 86 16.26 -8.62 -8.99
CA PHE A 86 15.86 -8.88 -7.60
C PHE A 86 14.48 -9.51 -7.55
N GLU A 87 14.27 -10.43 -6.62
CA GLU A 87 13.01 -11.16 -6.51
C GLU A 87 12.72 -11.56 -5.06
N LEU A 88 11.51 -12.08 -4.81
CA LEU A 88 11.16 -12.64 -3.51
C LEU A 88 12.06 -13.84 -3.22
N ALA A 89 12.66 -13.90 -2.03
CA ALA A 89 13.52 -15.02 -1.70
C ALA A 89 12.72 -16.34 -1.65
N PRO A 90 13.22 -17.42 -2.25
CA PRO A 90 12.59 -18.73 -2.15
C PRO A 90 12.66 -19.23 -0.70
N PRO A 91 11.71 -20.09 -0.25
CA PRO A 91 11.64 -20.56 1.13
C PRO A 91 12.94 -21.15 1.67
N ASP A 92 13.74 -21.80 0.82
CA ASP A 92 14.99 -22.47 1.19
C ASP A 92 16.13 -21.49 1.51
N HIS A 93 16.03 -20.24 1.02
CA HIS A 93 17.00 -19.17 1.29
C HIS A 93 16.57 -18.27 2.48
N ILE A 94 15.42 -18.54 3.10
CA ILE A 94 14.92 -17.75 4.24
C ILE A 94 15.38 -18.40 5.55
N SER A 95 16.19 -17.68 6.33
CA SER A 95 16.63 -18.15 7.65
C SER A 95 15.45 -18.28 8.63
N PRO A 96 15.55 -19.16 9.65
CA PRO A 96 14.50 -19.28 10.67
C PRO A 96 14.17 -17.96 11.38
N GLU A 97 15.18 -17.13 11.65
CA GLU A 97 15.01 -15.80 12.25
C GLU A 97 14.21 -14.86 11.34
N MET A 98 14.54 -14.83 10.05
CA MET A 98 13.82 -14.00 9.07
C MET A 98 12.36 -14.48 8.94
N LYS A 99 12.15 -15.79 8.95
CA LYS A 99 10.82 -16.41 8.90
C LYS A 99 9.95 -16.01 10.10
N GLU A 100 10.54 -15.92 11.29
CA GLU A 100 9.82 -15.47 12.49
C GLU A 100 9.36 -14.00 12.36
N LYS A 101 10.22 -13.11 11.86
CA LYS A 101 9.88 -11.69 11.62
C LYS A 101 8.79 -11.52 10.55
N ILE A 102 8.85 -12.31 9.48
CA ILE A 102 7.81 -12.34 8.43
C ILE A 102 6.49 -12.86 9.01
N GLY A 103 6.55 -13.86 9.89
CA GLY A 103 5.39 -14.53 10.44
C GLY A 103 4.52 -15.15 9.34
N ASN A 104 3.22 -14.88 9.39
CA ASN A 104 2.24 -15.40 8.43
C ASN A 104 1.97 -14.46 7.25
N LEU A 105 2.87 -13.51 6.97
CA LEU A 105 2.73 -12.63 5.81
C LEU A 105 2.99 -13.42 4.54
N SER A 106 2.19 -13.14 3.51
CA SER A 106 2.40 -13.63 2.16
C SER A 106 2.65 -12.45 1.24
N PHE A 107 3.48 -12.70 0.22
CA PHE A 107 3.90 -11.72 -0.75
C PHE A 107 3.54 -12.20 -2.14
N GLN A 108 3.16 -11.27 -3.00
CA GLN A 108 2.83 -11.56 -4.38
C GLN A 108 3.62 -10.64 -5.30
N SER A 109 4.05 -11.17 -6.45
CA SER A 109 4.56 -10.32 -7.52
C SER A 109 3.40 -9.54 -8.14
N TYR A 110 3.64 -8.27 -8.47
CA TYR A 110 2.62 -7.38 -9.03
C TYR A 110 2.00 -7.93 -10.32
N ARG A 111 2.82 -8.61 -11.13
CA ARG A 111 2.40 -9.37 -12.31
C ARG A 111 3.31 -10.59 -12.48
N PRO A 112 2.87 -11.64 -13.21
CA PRO A 112 3.69 -12.83 -13.46
C PRO A 112 5.08 -12.51 -14.04
N ASN A 113 5.18 -11.52 -14.94
CA ASN A 113 6.44 -11.13 -15.59
C ASN A 113 7.17 -9.98 -14.87
N LYS A 114 6.72 -9.59 -13.67
CA LYS A 114 7.32 -8.50 -12.87
C LYS A 114 7.56 -8.99 -11.46
N THR A 115 8.55 -9.86 -11.32
CA THR A 115 8.96 -10.50 -10.06
C THR A 115 9.66 -9.54 -9.11
N ASN A 116 10.24 -8.46 -9.64
CA ASN A 116 10.92 -7.39 -8.88
C ASN A 116 9.96 -6.38 -8.21
N ILE A 117 8.65 -6.47 -8.47
CA ILE A 117 7.65 -5.63 -7.80
C ILE A 117 6.84 -6.51 -6.86
N LEU A 118 7.02 -6.31 -5.56
CA LEU A 118 6.42 -7.13 -4.51
C LEU A 118 5.29 -6.38 -3.82
N VAL A 119 4.17 -7.06 -3.61
CA VAL A 119 3.00 -6.55 -2.90
C VAL A 119 2.76 -7.38 -1.66
N GLY A 120 2.58 -6.73 -0.51
CA GLY A 120 2.24 -7.34 0.77
C GLY A 120 0.98 -6.73 1.39
N GLY A 121 0.14 -7.58 1.97
CA GLY A 121 -1.15 -7.19 2.56
C GLY A 121 -2.36 -7.41 1.63
N PRO A 122 -3.57 -6.98 2.04
CA PRO A 122 -3.87 -6.26 3.27
C PRO A 122 -3.75 -7.15 4.52
N VAL A 123 -3.13 -6.63 5.59
CA VAL A 123 -3.01 -7.32 6.89
C VAL A 123 -3.43 -6.45 8.06
N PRO A 124 -3.83 -7.03 9.22
CA PRO A 124 -4.23 -6.24 10.39
C PRO A 124 -3.09 -5.37 10.92
N GLY A 125 -3.22 -4.05 10.85
CA GLY A 125 -2.18 -3.10 11.26
C GLY A 125 -1.86 -3.14 12.76
N LYS A 126 -2.80 -3.62 13.59
CA LYS A 126 -2.56 -3.80 15.03
C LYS A 126 -1.57 -4.94 15.31
N LYS A 127 -1.53 -5.94 14.44
CA LYS A 127 -0.61 -7.09 14.55
C LYS A 127 0.71 -6.81 13.84
N TYR A 128 0.65 -6.11 12.72
CA TYR A 128 1.80 -5.79 11.88
C TYR A 128 1.98 -4.27 11.84
N SER A 129 2.96 -3.74 12.58
CA SER A 129 3.39 -2.34 12.46
C SER A 129 4.42 -2.14 11.35
N GLU A 130 5.07 -3.23 10.95
CA GLU A 130 6.14 -3.31 9.96
C GLU A 130 5.90 -4.51 9.04
N ILE A 131 6.34 -4.40 7.79
CA ILE A 131 6.29 -5.47 6.79
C ILE A 131 7.73 -5.75 6.37
N THR A 132 8.22 -6.95 6.69
CA THR A 132 9.56 -7.40 6.32
C THR A 132 9.49 -8.24 5.05
N PHE A 133 10.02 -7.71 3.95
CA PHE A 133 10.12 -8.43 2.67
C PHE A 133 11.42 -9.24 2.63
N PRO A 134 11.36 -10.57 2.39
CA PRO A 134 12.54 -11.38 2.10
C PRO A 134 12.92 -11.22 0.63
N ILE A 135 14.08 -10.65 0.34
CA ILE A 135 14.52 -10.36 -1.03
C ILE A 135 15.76 -11.16 -1.34
N LEU A 136 15.80 -11.79 -2.52
CA LEU A 136 17.00 -12.40 -3.08
C LEU A 136 17.67 -11.41 -4.03
N SER A 137 18.96 -11.16 -3.82
CA SER A 137 19.77 -10.38 -4.76
C SER A 137 20.11 -11.21 -6.01
N PRO A 138 20.15 -10.59 -7.20
CA PRO A 138 20.61 -11.25 -8.42
C PRO A 138 22.11 -11.56 -8.35
N ASP A 139 22.53 -12.52 -9.19
CA ASP A 139 23.95 -12.79 -9.43
C ASP A 139 24.40 -12.30 -10.82
N PRO A 140 25.24 -11.25 -10.90
CA PRO A 140 25.80 -10.75 -12.16
C PRO A 140 26.65 -11.78 -12.94
N ALA A 141 27.15 -12.84 -12.29
CA ALA A 141 27.90 -13.89 -12.99
C ALA A 141 26.99 -14.76 -13.86
N THR A 142 25.71 -14.89 -13.49
CA THR A 142 24.71 -15.70 -14.22
C THR A 142 23.72 -14.84 -15.01
N LYS A 143 23.32 -13.68 -14.48
CA LYS A 143 22.39 -12.73 -15.11
C LYS A 143 23.17 -11.56 -15.72
N LYS A 144 23.38 -11.58 -17.05
CA LYS A 144 24.20 -10.59 -17.78
C LYS A 144 23.66 -9.15 -17.76
N ASP A 145 22.35 -8.99 -17.59
CA ASP A 145 21.68 -7.69 -17.59
C ASP A 145 21.75 -6.97 -16.24
N VAL A 146 22.41 -7.58 -15.24
CA VAL A 146 22.60 -7.02 -13.91
C VAL A 146 24.07 -6.74 -13.67
N HIS A 147 24.36 -5.59 -13.06
CA HIS A 147 25.73 -5.15 -12.78
C HIS A 147 25.93 -4.77 -11.31
N PHE A 148 27.18 -4.76 -10.85
CA PHE A 148 27.54 -4.26 -9.52
C PHE A 148 27.47 -2.73 -9.49
N LEU A 149 26.34 -2.19 -9.03
CA LEU A 149 26.08 -0.75 -8.97
C LEU A 149 25.24 -0.40 -7.74
N LYS A 150 25.11 0.90 -7.46
CA LYS A 150 24.15 1.41 -6.48
C LYS A 150 22.78 1.52 -7.14
N TYR A 151 21.83 0.75 -6.65
CA TYR A 151 20.46 0.75 -7.15
C TYR A 151 19.49 1.52 -6.24
N PRO A 152 18.48 2.19 -6.81
CA PRO A 152 17.36 2.72 -6.04
C PRO A 152 16.34 1.62 -5.70
N ILE A 153 15.66 1.79 -4.57
CA ILE A 153 14.48 1.00 -4.18
C ILE A 153 13.35 1.97 -3.88
N TYR A 154 12.15 1.68 -4.37
CA TYR A 154 10.98 2.52 -4.12
C TYR A 154 9.95 1.77 -3.30
N VAL A 155 9.31 2.47 -2.38
CA VAL A 155 8.31 1.91 -1.49
C VAL A 155 7.04 2.73 -1.53
N GLY A 156 5.90 2.04 -1.59
CA GLY A 156 4.58 2.61 -1.36
C GLY A 156 3.94 1.89 -0.18
N GLY A 157 3.32 2.64 0.73
CA GLY A 157 2.57 2.09 1.85
C GLY A 157 1.15 2.62 1.85
N ASN A 158 0.22 1.84 2.35
CA ASN A 158 -1.13 2.28 2.64
C ASN A 158 -1.58 1.77 4.01
N ARG A 159 -2.40 2.58 4.68
CA ARG A 159 -3.11 2.22 5.91
C ARG A 159 -4.56 2.67 5.82
N GLY A 160 -5.47 1.83 6.27
CA GLY A 160 -6.91 2.10 6.18
C GLY A 160 -7.46 1.95 4.77
N ARG A 161 -8.74 2.30 4.61
CA ARG A 161 -9.50 2.12 3.37
C ARG A 161 -9.32 3.30 2.42
N GLY A 162 -9.32 3.00 1.12
CA GLY A 162 -9.40 4.00 0.07
C GLY A 162 -10.77 4.66 0.02
N GLN A 163 -10.82 5.86 -0.55
CA GLN A 163 -12.03 6.68 -0.62
C GLN A 163 -12.89 6.39 -1.85
N ILE A 164 -12.26 5.94 -2.95
CA ILE A 164 -12.87 5.72 -4.25
C ILE A 164 -12.63 4.26 -4.67
N TYR A 165 -13.67 3.61 -5.20
CA TYR A 165 -13.61 2.26 -5.74
C TYR A 165 -13.08 2.25 -7.19
N PRO A 166 -12.63 1.09 -7.71
CA PRO A 166 -12.12 1.00 -9.08
C PRO A 166 -13.12 1.40 -10.17
N ASP A 167 -14.42 1.35 -9.89
CA ASP A 167 -15.51 1.78 -10.79
C ASP A 167 -15.79 3.31 -10.70
N GLY A 168 -15.07 4.03 -9.85
CA GLY A 168 -15.22 5.47 -9.63
C GLY A 168 -16.26 5.85 -8.58
N LEU A 169 -16.93 4.89 -7.94
CA LEU A 169 -17.89 5.18 -6.88
C LEU A 169 -17.20 5.58 -5.57
N TRP A 170 -17.81 6.51 -4.83
CA TRP A 170 -17.31 6.98 -3.55
C TRP A 170 -17.86 6.17 -2.38
N TYR A 171 -17.01 5.99 -1.36
CA TYR A 171 -17.33 5.18 -0.20
C TYR A 171 -18.55 5.65 0.62
N GLU A 172 -18.85 6.95 0.67
CA GLU A 172 -19.99 7.48 1.43
C GLU A 172 -21.33 7.43 0.67
N LEU A 173 -21.34 6.94 -0.58
CA LEU A 173 -22.56 6.82 -1.39
C LEU A 173 -23.20 5.44 -1.32
N ILE A 174 -22.74 4.57 -0.41
CA ILE A 174 -23.23 3.19 -0.17
C ILE A 174 -23.50 3.01 1.33
#